data_AF-A0A8R7R0D1-F1
#
_entry.id   AF-A0A8R7R0D1-F1
#
_cell.length_a   1.000
_cell.length_b   1.000
_cell.length_c   1.000
_cell.angle_alpha   90.00
_cell.angle_beta   90.00
_cell.angle_gamma   90.00
#
_symmetry.space_group_name_H-M   'P 1'
#
loop_
_entity.id
_entity.type
_entity.pdbx_description
1 polymer ?
#
loop_
_entity_poly.entity_id
_entity_poly.type
_entity_poly.pdbx_seq_one_letter_code
_entity_poly.pdbx_strand_id
1 'polypeptide(L)'
;MDKDVAGLQVLRDGTWYNVPPMSNHTLLINVGVTMEIMTNGVFKGPIHRVVTNSEKDRISVALFYGLDPEKEFGPIAEMLTENQPTR
;
A
#
# COMPACT_ATOMS: atom_id res chain seq x y z
N MET A 1 -4.18 2.40 12.85
CA MET A 1 -3.81 3.82 12.64
C MET A 1 -4.14 4.60 13.90
N ASP A 2 -3.60 5.80 14.07
CA ASP A 2 -4.07 6.69 15.14
C ASP A 2 -5.56 7.04 14.90
N LYS A 3 -6.34 7.08 15.99
CA LYS A 3 -7.79 7.31 15.94
C LYS A 3 -8.16 8.79 15.84
N ASP A 4 -7.26 9.69 16.24
CA ASP A 4 -7.54 11.12 16.36
C ASP A 4 -6.66 11.95 15.41
N VAL A 5 -5.45 11.46 15.06
CA VAL A 5 -4.45 12.24 14.33
C VAL A 5 -4.20 11.68 12.92
N ALA A 6 -4.51 12.47 11.91
CA ALA A 6 -4.22 12.13 10.51
C ALA A 6 -2.71 12.27 10.23
N GLY A 7 -2.26 11.74 9.10
CA GLY A 7 -0.86 11.95 8.69
C GLY A 7 -0.41 11.08 7.53
N LEU A 8 -1.06 9.94 7.29
CA LEU A 8 -0.83 9.15 6.10
C LEU A 8 -1.44 9.88 4.88
N GLN A 9 -0.66 10.02 3.82
CA GLN A 9 -1.09 10.53 2.53
C GLN A 9 -0.78 9.54 1.42
N VAL A 10 -1.66 9.44 0.43
CA VAL A 10 -1.48 8.65 -0.79
C VAL A 10 -1.42 9.57 -2.00
N LEU A 11 -0.51 9.30 -2.93
CA LEU A 11 -0.40 10.04 -4.18
C LEU A 11 -1.31 9.39 -5.22
N ARG A 12 -2.18 10.19 -5.83
CA ARG A 12 -3.04 9.80 -6.94
C ARG A 12 -3.14 10.96 -7.92
N ASP A 13 -2.86 10.68 -9.19
CA ASP A 13 -2.97 11.67 -10.28
C ASP A 13 -2.21 12.97 -9.97
N GLY A 14 -0.99 12.84 -9.45
CA GLY A 14 -0.13 13.97 -9.05
C GLY A 14 -0.55 14.71 -7.78
N THR A 15 -1.65 14.30 -7.15
CA THR A 15 -2.23 14.97 -5.98
C THR A 15 -2.13 14.08 -4.73
N TRP A 16 -1.74 14.69 -3.61
CA TRP A 16 -1.68 14.01 -2.32
C TRP A 16 -3.04 14.06 -1.61
N TYR A 17 -3.57 12.89 -1.25
CA TYR A 17 -4.83 12.75 -0.52
C TYR A 17 -4.56 12.28 0.90
N ASN A 18 -5.17 12.95 1.88
CA ASN A 18 -5.13 12.51 3.27
C ASN A 18 -5.96 11.24 3.46
N VAL A 19 -5.40 10.27 4.17
CA VAL A 19 -6.17 9.19 4.75
C VAL A 19 -6.72 9.68 6.09
N PRO A 20 -8.05 9.66 6.30
CA PRO A 20 -8.63 10.11 7.55
C PRO A 20 -8.25 9.17 8.72
N PRO A 21 -8.20 9.69 9.95
CA PRO A 21 -8.15 8.84 11.14
C PRO A 21 -9.35 7.89 11.13
N MET A 22 -9.13 6.65 11.56
CA MET A 22 -10.19 5.63 11.58
C MET A 22 -10.35 5.11 13.00
N SER A 23 -11.60 5.06 13.46
CA SER A 23 -12.00 4.44 14.73
C SER A 23 -12.45 2.98 14.51
N ASN A 24 -12.90 2.32 15.58
CA ASN A 24 -13.56 1.00 15.53
C ASN A 24 -12.71 -0.15 14.99
N HIS A 25 -11.48 -0.32 15.49
CA HIS A 25 -10.59 -1.44 15.14
C HIS A 25 -10.33 -1.59 13.62
N THR A 26 -10.38 -0.49 12.88
CA THR A 26 -10.15 -0.50 11.43
C THR A 26 -8.66 -0.66 11.12
N LEU A 27 -8.35 -1.54 10.18
CA LEU A 27 -7.03 -1.66 9.56
C LEU A 27 -7.04 -1.00 8.19
N LEU A 28 -6.00 -0.22 7.91
CA LEU A 28 -5.69 0.19 6.55
C LEU A 28 -4.76 -0.85 5.95
N ILE A 29 -5.16 -1.39 4.80
CA ILE A 29 -4.38 -2.36 4.04
C ILE A 29 -4.02 -1.70 2.71
N ASN A 30 -2.73 -1.66 2.38
CA ASN A 30 -2.24 -1.36 1.06
C ASN A 30 -1.55 -2.59 0.46
N VAL A 31 -1.45 -2.61 -0.86
CA VAL A 31 -0.69 -3.61 -1.60
C VAL A 31 0.75 -3.14 -1.78
N GLY A 32 1.70 -4.06 -1.58
CA GLY A 32 3.12 -3.82 -1.85
C GLY A 32 3.50 -4.14 -3.29
N VAL A 33 4.75 -3.80 -3.65
CA VAL A 33 5.30 -4.06 -4.99
C VAL A 33 5.27 -5.54 -5.37
N THR A 34 5.43 -6.43 -4.39
CA THR A 34 5.38 -7.88 -4.58
C THR A 34 4.03 -8.33 -5.13
N MET A 35 2.93 -7.82 -4.57
CA MET A 35 1.58 -8.13 -5.04
C MET A 35 1.33 -7.53 -6.44
N GLU A 36 1.85 -6.34 -6.69
CA GLU A 36 1.78 -5.73 -8.03
C GLU A 36 2.46 -6.59 -9.09
N ILE A 37 3.66 -7.12 -8.82
CA ILE A 37 4.39 -8.03 -9.72
C ILE A 37 3.60 -9.33 -9.91
N MET A 38 3.20 -9.98 -8.82
CA MET A 38 2.47 -11.26 -8.88
C MET A 38 1.15 -11.16 -9.65
N THR A 39 0.49 -10.00 -9.60
CA THR A 39 -0.77 -9.76 -10.30
C THR A 39 -0.60 -9.19 -11.71
N ASN A 40 0.61 -9.24 -12.27
CA ASN A 40 0.93 -8.67 -13.57
C ASN A 40 0.46 -7.20 -13.71
N GLY A 41 0.56 -6.45 -12.63
CA GLY A 41 0.19 -5.04 -12.57
C GLY A 41 -1.29 -4.73 -12.38
N VAL A 42 -2.17 -5.72 -12.13
CA VAL A 42 -3.60 -5.46 -11.85
C VAL A 42 -3.78 -4.69 -10.54
N PHE A 43 -3.10 -5.11 -9.48
CA PHE A 43 -3.00 -4.31 -8.26
C PHE A 43 -1.80 -3.37 -8.34
N LYS A 44 -1.98 -2.14 -7.87
CA LYS A 44 -0.96 -1.09 -7.90
C LYS A 44 -0.57 -0.67 -6.49
N GLY A 45 0.73 -0.76 -6.18
CA GLY A 45 1.27 -0.25 -4.93
C GLY A 45 1.14 1.27 -4.87
N PRO A 46 0.40 1.84 -3.89
CA PRO A 46 0.27 3.28 -3.81
C PRO A 46 1.58 3.91 -3.33
N ILE A 47 2.02 4.95 -4.02
CA ILE A 47 3.03 5.86 -3.46
C ILE A 47 2.37 6.57 -2.28
N HIS A 48 2.97 6.47 -1.11
CA HIS A 48 2.43 7.02 0.13
C HIS A 48 3.53 7.66 0.97
N ARG A 49 3.15 8.62 1.80
CA ARG A 49 4.05 9.30 2.75
C ARG A 49 3.33 9.53 4.07
N VAL A 50 4.11 9.77 5.13
CA VAL A 50 3.59 10.25 6.42
C VAL A 50 4.08 11.67 6.64
N VAL A 51 3.16 12.59 6.91
CA VAL A 51 3.47 13.98 7.26
C VAL A 51 3.37 14.20 8.77
N THR A 52 4.17 15.14 9.28
CA THR A 52 4.16 15.55 10.69
C THR A 52 3.19 16.71 10.91
N ASN A 53 2.89 16.99 12.17
CA ASN A 53 2.14 18.17 12.60
C ASN A 53 2.78 18.73 13.89
N SER A 54 2.46 19.98 14.26
CA SER A 54 3.02 20.65 15.44
C SER A 54 2.12 20.61 16.68
N GLU A 55 0.92 20.01 16.58
CA GLU A 55 -0.12 20.13 17.60
C GLU A 55 -0.23 18.89 18.48
N LYS A 56 -0.10 17.69 17.91
CA LYS A 56 -0.35 16.43 18.60
C LYS A 56 0.51 15.29 18.06
N ASP A 57 1.06 14.50 18.98
CA ASP A 57 1.77 13.28 18.66
C ASP A 57 0.86 12.26 17.95
N ARG A 58 1.46 11.48 17.05
CA ARG A 58 0.78 10.42 16.30
C ARG A 58 1.58 9.12 16.40
N ILE A 59 0.92 8.04 16.79
CA ILE A 59 1.53 6.70 16.82
C ILE A 59 0.80 5.77 15.86
N SER A 60 1.55 4.99 15.09
CA SER A 60 0.99 3.94 14.23
C SER A 60 1.94 2.75 14.16
N VAL A 61 1.37 1.54 14.12
CA VAL A 61 2.10 0.30 13.89
C VAL A 61 1.79 -0.19 12.48
N ALA A 62 2.83 -0.54 11.72
CA ALA A 62 2.72 -1.16 10.41
C ALA A 62 3.19 -2.62 10.49
N LEU A 63 2.45 -3.51 9.85
CA LEU A 63 2.80 -4.93 9.71
C LEU A 63 2.95 -5.24 8.22
N PHE A 64 4.08 -5.86 7.87
CA PHE A 64 4.40 -6.19 6.48
C PHE A 64 4.37 -7.71 6.31
N TYR A 65 3.52 -8.17 5.38
CA TYR A 65 3.53 -9.54 4.89
C TYR A 65 4.37 -9.59 3.63
N GLY A 66 5.67 -9.89 3.79
CA GLY A 66 6.62 -10.05 2.70
C GLY A 66 6.74 -11.51 2.24
N LEU A 67 7.31 -11.69 1.05
CA LEU A 67 7.79 -13.00 0.60
C LEU A 67 9.20 -13.26 1.15
N ASP A 68 9.60 -14.53 1.07
CA ASP A 68 10.98 -14.95 1.29
C ASP A 68 11.91 -14.19 0.34
N PRO A 69 12.91 -13.45 0.84
CA PRO A 69 13.82 -12.66 0.01
C PRO A 69 14.68 -13.51 -0.93
N GLU A 70 14.88 -14.81 -0.63
CA GLU A 70 15.69 -15.71 -1.44
C GLU A 70 14.89 -16.40 -2.56
N LYS A 71 13.56 -16.19 -2.59
CA LYS A 71 12.69 -16.83 -3.56
C LYS A 71 12.39 -15.89 -4.72
N GLU A 72 12.72 -16.35 -5.93
CA GLU A 72 12.28 -15.66 -7.15
C GLU A 72 10.75 -15.68 -7.27
N PHE A 73 10.18 -14.57 -7.73
CA PHE A 73 8.76 -14.44 -8.01
C PHE A 73 8.54 -13.58 -9.25
N GLY A 74 7.41 -13.80 -9.89
CA GLY A 74 6.93 -13.06 -11.06
C GLY A 74 5.40 -13.10 -11.10
N PRO A 75 4.79 -12.68 -12.22
CA PRO A 75 3.36 -12.87 -12.43
C PRO A 75 2.93 -14.33 -12.23
N ILE A 76 1.83 -14.54 -11.51
CA ILE A 76 1.23 -15.87 -11.40
C ILE A 76 0.59 -16.25 -12.74
N ALA A 77 0.58 -17.54 -13.06
CA ALA A 77 0.17 -18.03 -14.38
C ALA A 77 -1.27 -17.63 -14.74
N GLU A 78 -2.15 -17.55 -13.75
CA GLU A 78 -3.55 -17.17 -13.89
C GLU A 78 -3.74 -15.68 -14.28
N MET A 79 -2.71 -14.86 -14.10
CA MET A 79 -2.72 -13.43 -14.44
C MET A 79 -2.09 -13.14 -15.82
N LEU A 80 -1.74 -14.19 -16.55
CA LEU A 80 -1.22 -14.11 -17.91
C LEU A 80 -2.33 -14.49 -18.90
N THR A 81 -2.58 -13.62 -19.87
CA THR A 81 -3.49 -13.88 -20.99
C THR A 81 -2.84 -13.41 -22.28
N GLU A 82 -3.37 -13.83 -23.43
CA GLU A 82 -2.87 -13.36 -24.74
C GLU A 82 -2.89 -11.82 -24.85
N ASN A 83 -3.87 -11.17 -24.22
CA ASN A 83 -4.02 -9.71 -24.21
C ASN A 83 -3.28 -9.02 -23.04
N GLN A 84 -2.66 -9.79 -22.15
CA GLN A 84 -1.93 -9.29 -20.99
C GLN A 84 -0.63 -10.10 -20.81
N PRO A 85 0.39 -9.85 -21.67
CA PRO A 85 1.69 -10.49 -21.54
C PRO A 85 2.41 -10.03 -20.26
N THR A 86 3.49 -10.72 -19.92
CA THR A 86 4.34 -10.36 -18.78
C THR A 86 4.83 -8.92 -18.90
N ARG A 87 4.63 -8.13 -17.84
CA ARG A 87 5.06 -6.74 -17.72
C ARG A 87 6.39 -6.60 -17.00
#